data_AF-A0A7C3Y6K7-F1
#
_entry.id   AF-A0A7C3Y6K7-F1
#
_cell.length_a   1.000
_cell.length_b   1.000
_cell.length_c   1.000
_cell.angle_alpha   90.00
_cell.angle_beta   90.00
_cell.angle_gamma   90.00
#
_symmetry.space_group_name_H-M   'P 1'
#
loop_
_entity.id
_entity.type
_entity.pdbx_description
1 polymer ?
#
loop_
_entity_poly.entity_id
_entity_poly.type
_entity_poly.pdbx_seq_one_letter_code
_entity_poly.pdbx_strand_id
1 'polypeptide(L)'
;MKLLNFKKMANLADAYRGWIEEALGAGGRFRDGKRSESIAVGSESFVLMTKEKLGIRAKGRKLVGEDGSYVLRESLAPYNSILGHENDVLRPENIFLWKNNP
;
A
#
# COMPACT_ATOMS: atom_id res chain seq x y z
N MET A 1 8.48 20.94 21.16
CA MET A 1 8.15 20.48 19.79
C MET A 1 6.84 19.70 19.85
N LYS A 2 5.83 20.00 19.02
CA LYS A 2 4.52 19.34 19.01
C LYS A 2 4.49 18.41 17.78
N LEU A 3 4.42 17.09 17.99
CA LEU A 3 4.35 16.12 16.89
C LEU A 3 2.93 15.59 16.78
N LEU A 4 2.35 15.66 15.58
CA LEU A 4 0.99 15.14 15.31
C LEU A 4 -0.06 15.64 16.32
N ASN A 5 0.06 16.90 16.75
CA ASN A 5 -0.75 17.53 17.80
C ASN A 5 -0.60 17.00 19.23
N PHE A 6 0.33 16.10 19.51
CA PHE A 6 0.65 15.68 20.88
C PHE A 6 1.74 16.57 21.50
N LYS A 7 1.52 16.95 22.76
CA LYS A 7 2.47 17.76 23.55
C LYS A 7 3.57 16.92 24.21
N LYS A 8 3.31 15.63 24.45
CA LYS A 8 4.22 14.68 25.10
C LYS A 8 4.30 13.41 24.27
N MET A 9 5.48 12.81 24.24
CA MET A 9 5.73 11.59 23.46
C MET A 9 5.03 10.36 24.04
N ALA A 10 4.89 10.28 25.37
CA ALA A 10 4.12 9.23 26.03
C ALA A 10 2.66 9.18 25.51
N ASN A 11 2.00 10.34 25.43
CA ASN A 11 0.63 10.43 24.92
C ASN A 11 0.51 9.96 23.46
N LEU A 12 1.52 10.24 22.63
CA LEU A 12 1.56 9.73 21.26
C LEU A 12 1.72 8.21 21.24
N ALA A 13 2.63 7.67 22.06
CA ALA A 13 2.86 6.23 22.15
C ALA A 13 1.60 5.48 22.61
N ASP A 14 0.87 6.04 23.59
CA ASP A 14 -0.36 5.46 24.10
C ASP A 14 -1.49 5.49 23.06
N ALA A 15 -1.69 6.62 22.37
CA ALA A 15 -2.67 6.72 21.30
C ALA A 15 -2.34 5.77 20.13
N TYR A 16 -1.06 5.69 19.76
CA TYR A 16 -0.61 4.83 18.67
C TYR A 16 -0.79 3.35 19.00
N ARG A 17 -0.53 2.94 20.25
CA ARG A 17 -0.81 1.57 20.72
C ARG A 17 -2.30 1.23 20.58
N GLY A 18 -3.19 2.13 20.99
CA GLY A 18 -4.63 1.94 20.84
C GLY A 18 -5.06 1.74 19.38
N TRP A 19 -4.53 2.54 18.45
CA TRP A 19 -4.82 2.37 17.02
C TRP A 19 -4.32 1.05 16.44
N ILE A 20 -3.16 0.56 16.91
CA ILE A 20 -2.64 -0.76 16.51
C ILE A 20 -3.57 -1.87 17.02
N GLU A 21 -3.93 -1.82 18.31
CA GLU A 21 -4.80 -2.82 18.93
C GLU A 21 -6.17 -2.87 18.25
N GLU A 22 -6.75 -1.70 17.94
CA GLU A 22 -8.01 -1.58 17.18
C GLU A 22 -7.88 -2.18 15.77
N ALA A 23 -6.83 -1.83 15.03
CA ALA A 23 -6.59 -2.34 13.69
C ALA A 23 -6.38 -3.86 13.66
N LEU A 24 -5.71 -4.41 14.68
CA LEU A 24 -5.50 -5.85 14.83
C LEU A 24 -6.80 -6.58 15.24
N GLY A 25 -7.62 -5.96 16.08
CA GLY A 25 -8.90 -6.50 16.55
C GLY A 25 -9.99 -6.55 15.47
N ALA A 26 -9.99 -5.59 14.53
CA ALA A 26 -10.98 -5.48 13.45
C ALA A 26 -10.88 -6.56 12.34
N GLY A 27 -10.11 -7.62 12.54
CA GLY A 27 -9.97 -8.73 11.57
C GLY A 27 -9.18 -8.38 10.30
N GLY A 28 -8.59 -7.19 10.23
CA GLY A 28 -7.83 -6.67 9.09
C GLY A 28 -6.43 -7.26 8.97
N ARG A 29 -6.31 -8.56 8.64
CA ARG A 29 -5.03 -9.16 8.23
C ARG A 29 -4.75 -9.05 6.73
N PHE A 30 -5.63 -8.40 5.98
CA PHE A 30 -5.43 -8.20 4.54
C PHE A 30 -4.56 -6.96 4.31
N ARG A 31 -3.59 -7.08 3.40
CA ARG A 31 -2.79 -5.92 2.97
C ARG A 31 -3.74 -4.91 2.34
N ASP A 32 -3.70 -3.66 2.81
CA ASP A 32 -4.40 -2.57 2.17
C ASP A 32 -3.77 -2.32 0.79
N GLY A 33 -4.50 -2.73 -0.26
CA GLY A 33 -4.10 -2.55 -1.66
C GLY A 33 -3.78 -1.08 -1.99
N LYS A 34 -4.41 -0.11 -1.31
CA LYS A 34 -4.09 1.31 -1.51
C LYS A 34 -2.62 1.59 -1.15
N ARG A 35 -2.05 0.92 -0.15
CA ARG A 35 -0.66 1.14 0.28
C ARG A 35 0.35 0.17 -0.34
N SER A 36 -0.06 -1.06 -0.64
CA SER A 36 0.86 -2.04 -1.25
C SER A 36 0.98 -1.90 -2.76
N GLU A 37 -0.01 -1.32 -3.44
CA GLU A 37 -0.05 -1.23 -4.92
C GLU A 37 0.10 0.21 -5.44
N SER A 38 0.21 1.20 -4.56
CA SER A 38 0.30 2.62 -4.93
C SER A 38 1.62 3.22 -4.46
N ILE A 39 2.19 4.10 -5.28
CA ILE A 39 3.44 4.81 -4.95
C ILE A 39 3.19 6.07 -4.09
N ALA A 40 1.95 6.57 -4.11
CA ALA A 40 1.51 7.71 -3.29
C ALA A 40 0.03 7.54 -2.94
N VAL A 41 -0.33 7.90 -1.70
CA VAL A 41 -1.71 7.95 -1.19
C VAL A 41 -1.86 9.24 -0.39
N GLY A 42 -2.93 10.00 -0.60
CA GLY A 42 -3.18 11.23 0.16
C GLY A 42 -4.15 12.19 -0.55
N SER A 43 -3.97 13.49 -0.30
CA SER A 43 -4.74 14.52 -1.01
C SER A 43 -4.40 14.54 -2.50
N GLU A 44 -5.33 15.02 -3.32
CA GLU A 44 -5.10 15.15 -4.77
C GLU A 44 -3.83 15.94 -5.09
N SER A 45 -3.65 17.07 -4.41
CA SER A 45 -2.48 17.95 -4.57
C SER A 45 -1.16 17.24 -4.25
N PHE A 46 -1.12 16.42 -3.20
CA PHE A 46 0.06 15.65 -2.82
C PHE A 46 0.38 14.59 -3.89
N VAL A 47 -0.65 13.89 -4.37
CA VAL A 47 -0.50 12.81 -5.35
C VAL A 47 -0.09 13.37 -6.72
N LEU A 48 -0.64 14.50 -7.15
CA LEU A 48 -0.25 15.21 -8.36
C LEU A 48 1.20 15.70 -8.29
N MET A 49 1.58 16.39 -7.21
CA MET A 49 2.96 16.84 -7.01
C MET A 49 3.94 15.65 -7.03
N THR A 50 3.56 14.53 -6.42
CA THR A 50 4.39 13.32 -6.42
C THR A 50 4.55 12.74 -7.82
N LYS A 51 3.46 12.72 -8.61
CA LYS A 51 3.49 12.28 -10.02
C LYS A 51 4.44 13.15 -10.85
N GLU A 52 4.37 14.46 -10.71
CA GLU A 52 5.23 15.42 -11.41
C GLU A 52 6.71 15.22 -11.06
N LYS A 53 7.02 15.07 -9.76
CA LYS A 53 8.38 14.80 -9.28
C LYS A 53 8.95 13.49 -9.80
N LEU A 54 8.11 12.48 -9.98
CA LEU A 54 8.51 11.19 -10.54
C LEU A 54 8.74 11.26 -12.07
N GLY A 55 8.11 12.22 -12.77
CA GLY A 55 8.28 12.44 -14.20
C GLY A 55 8.07 11.16 -15.00
N ILE A 56 9.07 10.78 -15.81
CA ILE A 56 9.01 9.56 -16.64
C ILE A 56 8.84 8.29 -15.80
N ARG A 57 9.29 8.27 -14.53
CA ARG A 57 9.13 7.11 -13.65
C ARG A 57 7.68 6.86 -13.28
N ALA A 58 6.81 7.87 -13.33
CA ALA A 58 5.37 7.72 -13.11
C ALA A 58 4.59 7.34 -14.38
N LYS A 59 5.26 7.17 -15.54
CA LYS A 59 4.61 6.74 -16.77
C LYS A 59 3.86 5.41 -16.55
N GLY A 60 2.64 5.31 -17.08
CA GLY A 60 1.75 4.15 -16.87
C GLY A 60 0.93 4.21 -15.58
N ARG A 61 1.21 5.14 -14.66
CA ARG A 61 0.43 5.33 -13.43
C ARG A 61 -0.66 6.38 -13.60
N LYS A 62 -1.83 6.07 -13.06
CA LYS A 62 -3.01 6.91 -13.02
C LYS A 62 -3.28 7.37 -11.60
N LEU A 63 -3.80 8.58 -11.50
CA LEU A 63 -4.35 9.12 -10.26
C LEU A 63 -5.79 8.61 -10.17
N VAL A 64 -6.12 7.92 -9.09
CA VAL A 64 -7.45 7.36 -8.81
C VAL A 64 -7.91 7.92 -7.47
N GLY A 65 -9.11 8.49 -7.41
CA GLY A 65 -9.66 9.08 -6.19
C GLY A 65 -10.95 8.39 -5.76
N GLU A 66 -11.10 8.18 -4.45
CA GLU A 66 -12.32 7.71 -3.81
C GLU A 66 -12.43 8.40 -2.42
N ASP A 67 -13.59 8.98 -2.11
CA ASP A 67 -13.92 9.60 -0.81
C ASP A 67 -12.87 10.59 -0.27
N GLY A 68 -12.30 11.43 -1.15
CA GLY A 68 -11.31 12.44 -0.78
C GLY A 68 -9.89 11.91 -0.55
N SER A 69 -9.67 10.60 -0.70
CA SER A 69 -8.35 9.99 -0.75
C SER A 69 -7.98 9.62 -2.19
N TYR A 70 -6.82 10.09 -2.63
CA TYR A 70 -6.29 9.86 -3.94
C TYR A 70 -5.08 8.92 -3.86
N VAL A 71 -4.91 8.11 -4.90
CA VAL A 71 -3.79 7.18 -5.04
C VAL A 71 -3.14 7.31 -6.41
N LEU A 72 -1.82 7.22 -6.47
CA LEU A 72 -1.06 7.08 -7.71
C LEU A 72 -0.65 5.62 -7.87
N ARG A 73 -1.29 4.91 -8.80
CA ARG A 73 -1.08 3.46 -9.04
C ARG A 73 -1.16 3.13 -10.51
N GLU A 74 -0.70 1.96 -10.88
CA GLU A 74 -0.85 1.45 -12.25
C GLU A 74 -2.33 1.15 -12.54
N SER A 75 -2.72 1.26 -13.81
CA SER A 75 -4.05 0.81 -14.21
C SER A 75 -4.19 -0.67 -13.89
N LEU A 76 -5.31 -1.06 -13.26
CA LEU A 76 -5.62 -2.43 -12.90
C LEU A 76 -5.86 -3.26 -14.18
N ALA A 77 -4.80 -3.63 -14.89
CA ALA A 77 -4.82 -4.82 -15.73
C ALA A 77 -4.57 -5.99 -14.78
N PRO A 78 -5.53 -6.92 -14.60
CA PRO A 78 -5.28 -8.10 -13.80
C PRO A 78 -4.05 -8.82 -14.37
N TYR A 79 -3.04 -9.09 -13.55
CA TYR A 79 -1.89 -9.91 -13.97
C TYR A 79 -2.36 -11.28 -14.52
N ASN A 80 -3.48 -11.78 -13.98
CA ASN A 80 -4.07 -13.06 -14.32
C ASN A 80 -4.79 -13.09 -15.68
N SER A 81 -5.21 -11.95 -16.24
CA SER A 81 -5.96 -11.95 -17.50
C SER A 81 -5.06 -12.10 -18.74
N ILE A 82 -3.74 -12.01 -18.58
CA ILE A 82 -2.77 -12.07 -19.69
C ILE A 82 -1.99 -13.41 -19.68
N LEU A 83 -1.76 -14.00 -18.50
CA LEU A 83 -0.84 -15.14 -18.34
C LEU A 83 -1.51 -16.41 -17.83
N GLY A 84 -2.84 -16.56 -18.01
CA GLY A 84 -3.60 -17.69 -17.47
C GLY A 84 -3.11 -19.07 -17.94
N HIS A 85 -2.53 -19.15 -19.15
CA HIS A 85 -2.01 -20.39 -19.73
C HIS A 85 -0.47 -20.47 -19.66
N GLU A 86 0.20 -19.31 -19.69
CA GLU A 86 1.67 -19.23 -19.70
C GLU A 86 2.28 -19.46 -18.31
N ASN A 87 1.53 -19.17 -17.23
CA ASN A 87 1.97 -19.41 -15.86
C ASN A 87 1.71 -20.84 -15.34
N ASP A 88 0.95 -21.68 -16.05
CA ASP A 88 0.80 -23.10 -15.69
C ASP A 88 2.15 -23.85 -15.74
N VAL A 89 3.11 -23.31 -16.50
CA VAL A 89 4.48 -23.82 -16.64
C VAL A 89 5.42 -23.27 -15.56
N LEU A 90 4.96 -22.43 -14.63
CA LEU A 90 5.70 -22.12 -13.39
C LEU A 90 5.65 -23.35 -12.49
N ARG A 91 6.52 -24.30 -12.83
CA ARG A 91 6.63 -25.62 -12.24
C ARG A 91 6.80 -25.57 -10.71
N PRO A 92 6.47 -26.65 -10.00
CA PRO A 92 6.64 -26.77 -8.55
C PRO A 92 8.07 -26.49 -8.05
N GLU A 93 9.08 -26.53 -8.93
CA GLU A 93 10.48 -26.26 -8.58
C GLU A 93 10.75 -24.82 -8.11
N ASN A 94 9.90 -23.84 -8.47
CA ASN A 94 10.02 -22.46 -7.97
C ASN A 94 9.26 -22.22 -6.65
N ILE A 95 8.59 -23.24 -6.09
CA ILE A 95 7.94 -23.15 -4.78
C ILE A 95 9.03 -23.34 -3.71
N PHE A 96 9.77 -22.26 -3.41
CA PHE A 96 10.50 -22.20 -2.16
C PHE A 96 9.48 -22.03 -1.03
N LEU A 97 9.16 -23.13 -0.35
CA LEU A 97 8.53 -23.08 0.97
C LEU A 97 9.53 -22.44 1.92
N TRP A 98 9.23 -21.24 2.40
CA TRP A 98 9.97 -20.61 3.48
C TRP A 98 9.74 -21.50 4.70
N LYS A 99 10.69 -22.38 5.00
CA LYS A 99 10.66 -23.15 6.25
C LYS A 99 10.76 -22.12 7.38
N ASN A 100 9.69 -22.00 8.16
CA ASN A 100 9.72 -21.27 9.42
C ASN A 100 10.83 -21.88 10.27
N ASN A 101 11.90 -21.13 10.50
CA ASN A 101 12.97 -21.53 11.41
C ASN A 101 12.47 -21.26 12.84
N PRO A 102 12.54 -22.24 13.77
CA PRO A 102 12.06 -22.11 15.14
C PRO A 102 12.83 -21.06 15.95
#